data_AF-A0A8B9FCN6-F1
#
_entry.id   AF-A0A8B9FCN6-F1
#
_cell.length_a   1.000
_cell.length_b   1.000
_cell.length_c   1.000
_cell.angle_alpha   90.00
_cell.angle_beta   90.00
_cell.angle_gamma   90.00
#
_symmetry.space_group_name_H-M   'P 1'
#
loop_
_entity.id
_entity.type
_entity.pdbx_description
1 polymer ?
#
loop_
_entity_poly.entity_id
_entity_poly.type
_entity_poly.pdbx_seq_one_letter_code
_entity_poly.pdbx_strand_id
1 'polypeptide(L)'
;MNSGKRPCFLLTMELPFFHGKITRRTCEELLSKKGKNGSYLIRESESMEGVLCLCVLFEKWIYTYRIFREQEGYFKIKAYEGLPEKTFRTLKDLVYNYEKPNQGLVTNLRYPVKKLEASHRSQRFESGKNVIYDEIEESDYITVLP
;
A
#
# COMPACT_ATOMS: atom_id res chain seq x y z
N MET A 1 -28.85 -8.73 21.73
CA MET A 1 -28.22 -8.60 20.40
C MET A 1 -27.06 -7.61 20.48
N ASN A 2 -25.82 -8.10 20.63
CA ASN A 2 -24.63 -7.25 20.53
C ASN A 2 -24.01 -7.45 19.15
N SER A 3 -24.51 -6.71 18.16
CA SER A 3 -23.82 -6.55 16.87
C SER A 3 -22.56 -5.72 17.11
N GLY A 4 -21.48 -6.40 17.51
CA GLY A 4 -20.15 -5.81 17.68
C GLY A 4 -19.72 -5.16 16.38
N LYS A 5 -19.95 -3.85 16.26
CA LYS A 5 -19.39 -3.04 15.19
C LYS A 5 -17.88 -3.05 15.39
N ARG A 6 -17.16 -3.83 14.59
CA ARG A 6 -15.70 -3.72 14.54
C ARG A 6 -15.40 -2.24 14.21
N PRO A 7 -14.58 -1.54 15.00
CA PRO A 7 -14.23 -0.17 14.66
C PRO A 7 -13.62 -0.17 13.26
N CYS A 8 -14.10 0.73 12.39
CA CYS A 8 -13.70 0.82 10.97
C CYS A 8 -12.17 0.92 10.80
N PHE A 9 -11.46 1.35 11.84
CA PHE A 9 -10.00 1.37 11.95
C PHE A 9 -9.36 0.00 11.69
N LEU A 10 -9.93 -1.11 12.15
CA LEU A 10 -9.34 -2.44 11.97
C LEU A 10 -9.46 -2.98 10.54
N LEU A 11 -10.46 -2.53 9.76
CA LEU A 11 -10.64 -2.94 8.36
C LEU A 11 -9.65 -2.27 7.40
N THR A 12 -8.98 -1.19 7.81
CA THR A 12 -8.02 -0.50 6.94
C THR A 12 -6.74 -1.31 6.73
N MET A 13 -6.37 -2.19 7.67
CA MET A 13 -5.16 -3.01 7.57
C MET A 13 -5.30 -4.22 6.63
N GLU A 14 -6.53 -4.57 6.22
CA GLU A 14 -6.80 -5.70 5.31
C GLU A 14 -6.97 -5.24 3.84
N LEU A 15 -6.75 -3.96 3.54
CA LEU A 15 -6.89 -3.46 2.18
C LEU A 15 -5.67 -3.86 1.34
N PRO A 16 -5.87 -4.45 0.15
CA PRO A 16 -4.75 -4.93 -0.66
C PRO A 16 -3.81 -3.80 -1.07
N PHE A 17 -4.30 -2.58 -1.22
CA PHE A 17 -3.52 -1.39 -1.58
C PHE A 17 -2.97 -0.61 -0.37
N PHE A 18 -3.19 -1.08 0.85
CA PHE A 18 -2.66 -0.46 2.07
C PHE A 18 -1.40 -1.19 2.53
N HIS A 19 -0.29 -0.46 2.62
CA HIS A 19 1.04 -1.03 2.93
C HIS A 19 1.49 -0.75 4.36
N GLY A 20 0.73 0.03 5.14
CA GLY A 20 1.12 0.43 6.50
C GLY A 20 2.35 1.34 6.51
N LYS A 21 3.24 1.14 7.48
CA LYS A 21 4.47 1.91 7.68
C LYS A 21 5.57 1.47 6.69
N ILE A 22 5.47 1.92 5.44
CA ILE A 22 6.55 1.80 4.45
C ILE A 22 7.23 3.15 4.20
N THR A 23 8.52 3.11 3.90
CA THR A 23 9.28 4.32 3.58
C THR A 23 8.85 4.92 2.25
N ARG A 24 9.07 6.23 2.07
CA ARG A 24 8.90 6.89 0.78
C ARG A 24 9.64 6.16 -0.34
N ARG A 25 10.90 5.77 -0.10
CA ARG A 25 11.72 5.07 -1.09
C ARG A 25 11.10 3.74 -1.51
N THR A 26 10.66 2.92 -0.55
CA THR A 26 9.99 1.64 -0.84
C THR A 26 8.70 1.85 -1.64
N CYS A 27 7.92 2.88 -1.32
CA CYS A 27 6.74 3.26 -2.09
C CYS A 27 7.10 3.58 -3.55
N GLU A 28 8.15 4.38 -3.74
CA GLU A 28 8.61 4.78 -5.08
C GLU A 28 9.08 3.58 -5.91
N GLU A 29 9.83 2.66 -5.30
CA GLU A 29 10.27 1.41 -5.94
C GLU A 29 9.08 0.52 -6.34
N LEU A 30 8.07 0.37 -5.47
CA LEU A 30 6.87 -0.43 -5.76
C LEU A 30 6.04 0.14 -6.91
N LEU A 31 5.83 1.46 -6.90
CA LEU A 31 5.12 2.16 -7.97
C LEU A 31 5.89 2.11 -9.28
N SER A 32 7.21 2.35 -9.24
CA SER A 32 8.08 2.31 -10.42
C SER A 32 8.15 0.91 -11.03
N LYS A 33 8.23 -0.13 -10.19
CA LYS A 33 8.18 -1.54 -10.63
C LYS A 33 6.87 -1.87 -11.33
N LYS A 34 5.74 -1.26 -10.91
CA LYS A 34 4.45 -1.43 -11.59
C LYS A 34 4.43 -0.69 -12.94
N GLY A 35 5.00 0.52 -12.98
CA GLY A 35 5.28 1.26 -14.22
C GLY A 35 4.06 1.71 -15.02
N LYS A 36 2.84 1.65 -14.45
CA LYS A 36 1.60 2.02 -15.15
C LYS A 36 1.02 3.32 -14.59
N ASN A 37 0.60 4.23 -15.47
CA ASN A 37 -0.11 5.44 -15.06
C ASN A 37 -1.42 5.09 -14.32
N GLY A 38 -1.67 5.77 -13.21
CA GLY A 38 -2.77 5.46 -12.30
C GLY A 38 -2.49 4.27 -11.38
N SER A 39 -1.23 3.82 -11.30
CA SER A 39 -0.81 2.91 -10.22
C SER A 39 -0.79 3.66 -8.90
N TYR A 40 -1.29 3.04 -7.84
CA TYR A 40 -1.39 3.70 -6.55
C TYR A 40 -1.24 2.73 -5.38
N LEU A 41 -0.88 3.29 -4.23
CA LEU A 41 -0.92 2.63 -2.93
C LEU A 41 -1.15 3.65 -1.82
N ILE A 42 -1.57 3.17 -0.65
CA ILE A 42 -1.71 3.97 0.56
C ILE A 42 -0.69 3.47 1.59
N ARG A 43 0.01 4.42 2.22
CA ARG A 43 0.95 4.16 3.32
C ARG A 43 0.69 5.11 4.48
N GLU A 44 1.26 4.80 5.63
CA GLU A 44 1.36 5.73 6.76
C GLU A 44 2.41 6.81 6.49
N SER A 45 2.18 8.02 6.99
CA SER A 45 3.15 9.11 6.89
C SER A 45 4.31 8.86 7.86
N GLU A 46 5.54 9.00 7.38
CA GLU A 46 6.75 8.88 8.22
C GLU A 46 6.93 10.07 9.16
N SER A 47 6.42 11.24 8.77
CA SER A 47 6.64 12.50 9.48
C SER A 47 5.49 12.89 10.41
N MET A 48 4.29 12.32 10.20
CA MET A 48 3.07 12.72 10.92
C MET A 48 2.30 11.46 11.33
N GLU A 49 2.30 11.16 12.63
CA GLU A 49 1.52 10.06 13.16
C GLU A 49 0.01 10.28 12.94
N GLY A 50 -0.70 9.21 12.59
CA GLY A 50 -2.14 9.26 12.29
C GLY A 50 -2.51 9.80 10.90
N VAL A 51 -1.56 10.34 10.14
CA VAL A 51 -1.77 10.79 8.75
C VAL A 51 -1.40 9.67 7.78
N LEU A 52 -2.23 9.48 6.77
CA LEU A 52 -1.97 8.56 5.67
C LEU A 52 -1.51 9.32 4.42
N CYS A 53 -0.80 8.62 3.54
CA CYS A 53 -0.33 9.14 2.26
C CYS A 53 -0.86 8.25 1.14
N LEU A 54 -1.66 8.83 0.24
CA LEU A 54 -2.00 8.22 -1.04
C LEU A 54 -0.92 8.59 -2.06
N CYS A 55 -0.20 7.60 -2.55
CA CYS A 55 0.84 7.78 -3.55
C CYS A 55 0.35 7.27 -4.90
N VAL A 56 0.45 8.10 -5.95
CA VAL A 56 -0.05 7.82 -7.30
C VAL A 56 1.06 8.05 -8.32
N LEU A 57 1.32 7.07 -9.18
CA LEU A 57 2.24 7.18 -10.30
C LEU A 57 1.52 7.76 -11.53
N PHE A 58 2.09 8.84 -12.08
CA PHE A 58 1.65 9.42 -13.34
C PHE A 58 2.85 10.03 -14.07
N GLU A 59 3.04 9.65 -15.35
CA GLU A 59 4.12 10.17 -16.20
C GLU A 59 5.53 10.06 -15.60
N LYS A 60 5.81 8.94 -14.92
CA LYS A 60 7.07 8.67 -14.18
C LYS A 60 7.27 9.53 -12.92
N TRP A 61 6.30 10.35 -12.55
CA TRP A 61 6.29 11.12 -11.31
C TRP A 61 5.37 10.48 -10.28
N ILE A 62 5.75 10.59 -9.01
CA ILE A 62 4.97 10.06 -7.89
C ILE A 62 4.37 11.22 -7.11
N TYR A 63 3.05 11.33 -7.21
CA TYR A 63 2.27 12.35 -6.53
C TYR A 63 1.81 11.79 -5.19
N THR A 64 2.10 12.52 -4.12
CA THR A 64 1.73 12.12 -2.75
C THR A 64 0.67 13.07 -2.21
N TYR A 65 -0.49 12.53 -1.87
CA TYR A 65 -1.62 13.24 -1.28
C TYR A 65 -1.77 12.85 0.19
N ARG A 66 -1.94 13.83 1.07
CA ARG A 66 -2.12 13.57 2.51
C ARG A 66 -3.59 13.31 2.80
N ILE A 67 -3.86 12.24 3.55
CA ILE A 67 -5.18 11.86 4.04
C ILE A 67 -5.15 11.99 5.57
N PHE A 68 -5.95 12.90 6.10
CA PHE A 68 -6.16 13.16 7.51
C PHE A 68 -7.34 12.34 8.03
N ARG A 69 -7.22 11.89 9.28
CA ARG A 69 -8.30 11.23 10.01
C ARG A 69 -8.95 12.27 10.92
N GLU A 70 -10.22 12.57 10.67
CA GLU A 70 -11.03 13.48 11.48
C GLU A 70 -11.56 12.78 12.75
N GLN A 71 -11.91 13.56 13.77
CA GLN A 71 -12.34 13.05 15.09
C GLN A 71 -13.59 12.16 15.02
N GLU A 72 -14.48 12.39 14.06
CA GLU A 72 -15.69 11.60 13.84
C GLU A 72 -15.45 10.30 13.05
N GLY A 73 -14.19 9.97 12.72
CA GLY A 73 -13.83 8.75 11.99
C GLY A 73 -13.91 8.89 10.46
N TYR A 74 -14.07 10.11 9.95
CA TYR A 74 -13.99 10.40 8.52
C TYR A 74 -12.55 10.58 8.05
N PHE A 75 -12.32 10.34 6.76
CA PHE A 75 -11.06 10.57 6.06
C PHE A 75 -11.18 11.80 5.17
N LYS A 76 -10.24 12.72 5.31
CA LYS A 76 -10.17 13.96 4.53
C LYS A 76 -8.88 13.97 3.73
N ILE A 77 -8.96 14.17 2.42
CA ILE A 77 -7.77 14.21 1.55
C ILE A 77 -7.49 15.62 1.07
N LYS A 78 -6.23 16.04 1.19
CA LYS A 78 -5.75 17.32 0.63
C LYS A 78 -5.25 17.07 -0.79
N ALA A 79 -6.12 17.34 -1.76
CA ALA A 79 -5.83 17.32 -3.20
C ALA A 79 -5.27 18.69 -3.66
N TYR A 80 -5.27 18.94 -4.98
CA TYR A 80 -4.80 20.21 -5.56
C TYR A 80 -5.53 21.43 -4.96
N GLU A 81 -4.81 22.55 -4.84
CA GLU A 81 -5.34 23.79 -4.25
C GLU A 81 -6.53 24.33 -5.06
N GLY A 82 -7.62 24.65 -4.37
CA GLY A 82 -8.84 25.20 -4.98
C GLY A 82 -9.97 24.20 -5.23
N LEU A 83 -9.78 22.90 -4.95
CA LEU A 83 -10.88 21.94 -4.90
C LEU A 83 -11.54 21.89 -3.51
N PRO A 84 -12.87 21.75 -3.43
CA PRO A 84 -13.55 21.54 -2.16
C PRO A 84 -13.04 20.28 -1.49
N GLU A 85 -12.72 20.40 -0.21
CA GLU A 85 -12.23 19.29 0.60
C GLU A 85 -13.31 18.22 0.70
N LYS A 86 -12.98 16.99 0.29
CA LYS A 86 -13.90 15.85 0.36
C LYS A 86 -13.62 15.00 1.59
N THR A 87 -14.68 14.61 2.27
CA THR A 87 -14.66 13.69 3.42
C THR A 87 -15.29 12.35 3.05
N PHE A 88 -14.72 11.27 3.57
CA PHE A 88 -15.12 9.90 3.27
C PHE A 88 -15.27 9.09 4.54
N ARG A 89 -16.23 8.17 4.60
CA ARG A 89 -16.44 7.31 5.78
C ARG A 89 -15.39 6.21 5.89
N THR A 90 -14.92 5.70 4.76
CA THR A 90 -13.91 4.65 4.70
C THR A 90 -12.85 4.94 3.65
N LEU A 91 -11.65 4.35 3.80
CA LEU A 91 -10.63 4.41 2.75
C LEU A 91 -11.08 3.76 1.44
N LYS A 92 -11.97 2.76 1.50
CA LYS A 92 -12.55 2.14 0.29
C LYS A 92 -13.39 3.16 -0.48
N ASP A 93 -14.25 3.91 0.21
CA ASP A 93 -15.09 4.94 -0.41
C ASP A 93 -14.25 6.06 -1.02
N LEU A 94 -13.19 6.45 -0.32
CA LEU A 94 -12.21 7.40 -0.84
C LEU A 94 -11.63 6.91 -2.17
N VAL A 95 -11.08 5.69 -2.18
CA VAL A 95 -10.48 5.10 -3.40
C VAL A 95 -11.51 5.00 -4.52
N TYR A 96 -12.70 4.45 -4.23
CA TYR A 96 -13.78 4.31 -5.22
C TYR A 96 -14.20 5.65 -5.83
N ASN A 97 -14.22 6.73 -5.03
CA ASN A 97 -14.48 8.05 -5.56
C ASN A 97 -13.38 8.48 -6.55
N TYR A 98 -12.10 8.31 -6.19
CA TYR A 98 -10.96 8.72 -7.01
C TYR A 98 -10.60 7.78 -8.16
N GLU A 99 -11.24 6.61 -8.26
CA GLU A 99 -11.22 5.76 -9.47
C GLU A 99 -11.94 6.44 -10.64
N LYS A 100 -12.88 7.35 -10.35
CA LYS A 100 -13.57 8.14 -11.37
C LYS A 100 -12.65 9.24 -11.93
N PRO A 101 -12.76 9.58 -13.22
CA PRO A 101 -12.03 10.70 -13.80
C PRO A 101 -12.45 12.05 -13.19
N ASN A 102 -11.57 13.05 -13.31
CA ASN A 102 -11.83 14.45 -12.96
C ASN A 102 -12.22 14.71 -11.49
N GLN A 103 -11.61 13.97 -10.56
CA GLN A 103 -11.89 14.09 -9.12
C GLN A 103 -10.90 14.96 -8.34
N GLY A 104 -9.92 15.56 -9.02
CA GLY A 104 -8.94 16.46 -8.39
C GLY A 104 -7.58 15.84 -8.08
N LEU A 105 -7.34 14.59 -8.49
CA LEU A 105 -5.99 14.01 -8.56
C LEU A 105 -5.40 14.23 -9.94
N VAL A 106 -4.08 14.07 -10.06
CA VAL A 106 -3.35 14.13 -11.34
C VAL A 106 -3.88 13.12 -12.36
N THR A 107 -4.35 11.97 -11.88
CA THR A 107 -4.96 10.91 -12.69
C THR A 107 -5.91 10.10 -11.84
N ASN A 108 -6.84 9.40 -12.48
CA ASN A 108 -7.76 8.53 -11.76
C ASN A 108 -7.06 7.25 -11.30
N LEU A 109 -7.47 6.73 -10.15
CA LEU A 109 -6.92 5.49 -9.60
C LEU A 109 -7.34 4.32 -10.50
N ARG A 110 -6.38 3.50 -10.94
CA ARG A 110 -6.64 2.38 -11.85
C ARG A 110 -6.03 1.07 -11.40
N TYR A 111 -4.79 1.12 -10.94
CA TYR A 111 -4.01 -0.09 -10.68
C TYR A 111 -3.55 -0.11 -9.21
N PRO A 112 -4.31 -0.77 -8.31
CA PRO A 112 -3.86 -0.94 -6.93
C PRO A 112 -2.56 -1.75 -6.91
N VAL A 113 -1.52 -1.20 -6.30
CA VAL A 113 -0.30 -1.95 -6.01
C VAL A 113 -0.55 -2.75 -4.74
N LYS A 114 -0.70 -4.06 -4.91
CA LYS A 114 -0.98 -4.95 -3.79
C LYS A 114 0.24 -5.03 -2.87
N LYS A 115 0.03 -4.99 -1.55
CA LYS A 115 1.01 -5.45 -0.59
C LYS A 115 1.29 -6.91 -0.91
N LEU A 116 2.57 -7.26 -1.08
CA LEU A 116 2.96 -8.65 -1.17
C LEU A 116 2.75 -9.20 0.25
N GLU A 117 1.59 -9.78 0.50
CA GLU A 117 1.36 -10.51 1.75
C GLU A 117 2.41 -11.62 1.79
N ALA A 118 3.44 -11.42 2.60
CA ALA A 118 4.30 -12.51 3.00
C ALA A 118 3.39 -13.43 3.82
N SER A 119 2.87 -14.47 3.18
CA SER A 119 2.15 -15.55 3.85
C SER A 119 2.92 -15.92 5.11
N HIS A 120 2.36 -15.62 6.28
CA HIS A 120 2.85 -16.08 7.58
C HIS A 120 4.38 -16.13 7.71
N ARG A 121 5.09 -14.99 7.67
CA ARG A 121 6.48 -14.96 8.13
C ARG A 121 6.60 -14.11 9.39
N SER A 122 6.19 -14.72 10.50
CA SER A 122 6.82 -14.48 11.80
C SER A 122 8.29 -14.89 11.71
N GLN A 123 9.12 -14.13 10.98
CA GLN A 123 10.56 -14.25 11.11
C GLN A 123 11.13 -12.84 11.13
N ARG A 124 11.60 -12.50 12.34
CA ARG A 124 12.64 -11.56 12.67
C ARG A 124 13.39 -11.05 11.44
N PHE A 125 13.46 -9.73 11.34
CA PHE A 125 14.55 -9.05 10.67
C PHE A 125 15.87 -9.66 11.12
N GLU A 126 16.53 -10.41 10.25
CA GLU A 126 17.97 -10.55 10.26
C GLU A 126 18.47 -10.39 8.81
N SER A 127 19.31 -9.38 8.68
CA SER A 127 20.01 -8.99 7.48
C SER A 127 20.90 -10.12 6.97
N GLY A 128 20.76 -10.52 5.71
CA GLY A 128 21.86 -11.19 5.00
C GLY A 128 21.46 -12.23 3.97
N LYS A 129 21.84 -11.94 2.72
CA LYS A 129 22.30 -12.88 1.68
C LYS A 129 21.24 -13.85 1.12
N ASN A 130 20.74 -13.51 -0.07
CA ASN A 130 20.10 -14.47 -0.97
C ASN A 130 21.15 -15.50 -1.44
N VAL A 131 20.93 -16.77 -1.16
CA VAL A 131 21.54 -17.89 -1.91
C VAL A 131 20.40 -18.81 -2.29
N ILE A 132 20.14 -18.89 -3.60
CA ILE A 132 19.20 -19.84 -4.21
C ILE A 132 19.87 -21.20 -4.13
N TYR A 133 19.22 -22.17 -3.47
CA TYR A 133 19.55 -23.58 -3.66
C TYR A 133 18.69 -24.07 -4.81
N ASP A 134 19.28 -24.23 -5.99
CA ASP A 134 18.68 -25.01 -7.07
C ASP A 134 18.58 -26.47 -6.60
N GLU A 135 17.47 -27.11 -6.97
CA GLU A 135 17.20 -28.53 -6.70
C GLU A 135 18.32 -29.38 -7.31
N ILE A 136 19.13 -30.02 -6.47
CA ILE A 136 20.14 -30.99 -6.91
C ILE A 136 19.40 -32.29 -7.23
N GLU A 137 19.44 -32.73 -8.48
CA GLU A 137 18.91 -34.03 -8.92
C GLU A 137 19.60 -35.18 -8.14
N GLU A 138 18.84 -36.22 -7.82
CA GLU A 138 19.23 -37.37 -6.99
C GLU A 138 20.40 -38.21 -7.58
N SER A 139 20.92 -37.85 -8.76
CA SER A 139 22.01 -38.57 -9.46
C SER A 139 23.42 -38.22 -8.98
N ASP A 140 23.61 -37.16 -8.20
CA ASP A 140 24.95 -36.67 -7.83
C ASP A 140 25.46 -37.22 -6.48
N TYR A 141 24.68 -38.07 -5.81
CA TYR A 141 25.17 -38.79 -4.63
C TYR A 141 26.16 -39.87 -5.04
N ILE A 142 27.45 -39.60 -4.86
CA ILE A 142 28.47 -40.65 -4.82
C ILE A 142 28.31 -41.45 -3.53
N THR A 143 27.99 -42.72 -3.67
CA THR A 143 28.02 -43.70 -2.58
C THR A 143 29.46 -43.95 -2.16
N VAL A 144 29.87 -43.39 -1.01
CA VAL A 144 31.09 -43.84 -0.33
C VAL A 144 30.74 -45.10 0.47
N LEU A 145 31.21 -46.25 -0.03
CA LEU A 145 31.12 -47.52 0.70
C LEU A 145 32.08 -47.50 1.91
N PRO A 146 31.72 -48.20 3.01
CA PRO A 146 32.42 -48.14 4.30
C PRO A 146 33.82 -48.76 4.29
#